data_AF-A0A4Y7S7W6-F1
#
_entry.id   AF-A0A4Y7S7W6-F1
#
_cell.length_a   1.000
_cell.length_b   1.000
_cell.length_c   1.000
_cell.angle_alpha   90.00
_cell.angle_beta   90.00
_cell.angle_gamma   90.00
#
_symmetry.space_group_name_H-M   'P 1'
#
loop_
_entity.id
_entity.type
_entity.pdbx_description
1 polymer ?
#
loop_
_entity_poly.entity_id
_entity_poly.type
_entity_poly.pdbx_seq_one_letter_code
_entity_poly.pdbx_strand_id
1 'polypeptide(L)'
;MFPYFKVFIDNQSFMNILWYSDEHKHGFRRSGQIGEGLVSFCELDLTALEDKIKELAGIPLTSLNYDMLRNCIFDAAELLKDKHDYAFFFLVGALNNILATPVYFQDDIEARRLEQLQSCFAILEDVPTLQEIFQYALRFCLDKDNLSDRSASERLVGFYFQFPNLSKFTV
;
A
#
# COMPACT_ATOMS: atom_id res chain seq x y z
N MET A 1 4.49 22.76 -0.94
CA MET A 1 4.76 22.11 0.37
C MET A 1 3.83 20.91 0.43
N PHE A 2 4.37 19.70 0.33
CA PHE A 2 3.59 18.46 0.37
C PHE A 2 2.95 18.26 1.76
N PRO A 3 1.86 17.50 1.88
CA PRO A 3 1.18 17.35 3.15
C PRO A 3 2.13 16.82 4.22
N TYR A 4 2.31 17.59 5.30
CA TYR A 4 3.13 17.21 6.44
C TYR A 4 2.28 16.35 7.37
N PHE A 5 2.76 15.16 7.73
CA PHE A 5 2.09 14.27 8.67
C PHE A 5 2.90 14.19 9.97
N LYS A 6 2.22 14.35 11.11
CA LYS A 6 2.78 14.12 12.45
C LYS A 6 2.03 12.96 13.09
N VAL A 7 2.75 11.89 13.37
CA VAL A 7 2.20 10.67 13.97
C VAL A 7 2.82 10.47 15.35
N PHE A 8 2.00 10.26 16.37
CA PHE A 8 2.46 9.88 17.71
C PHE A 8 1.53 8.89 18.38
N ILE A 9 2.11 8.01 19.20
CA ILE A 9 1.37 7.00 19.96
C ILE A 9 1.17 7.54 21.37
N ASP A 10 -0.07 7.55 21.84
CA ASP A 10 -0.38 7.97 23.22
C ASP A 10 -0.19 6.83 24.23
N ASN A 11 -0.37 7.18 25.50
CA ASN A 11 -0.20 6.29 26.66
C ASN A 11 -1.19 5.12 26.67
N GLN A 12 -2.24 5.19 25.84
CA GLN A 12 -3.28 4.17 25.65
C GLN A 12 -3.07 3.39 24.34
N SER A 13 -1.90 3.54 23.70
CA SER A 13 -1.53 2.90 22.43
C SER A 13 -2.37 3.30 21.23
N PHE A 14 -3.07 4.43 21.29
CA PHE A 14 -3.74 4.98 20.11
C PHE A 14 -2.76 5.79 19.27
N MET A 15 -2.87 5.62 17.96
CA MET A 15 -2.08 6.39 17.01
C MET A 15 -2.83 7.67 16.67
N ASN A 16 -2.21 8.82 16.95
CA ASN A 16 -2.72 10.13 16.63
C ASN A 16 -2.02 10.64 15.39
N ILE A 17 -2.77 10.84 14.31
CA ILE A 17 -2.29 11.33 13.02
C ILE A 17 -2.81 12.76 12.86
N LEU A 18 -1.90 13.73 12.83
CA LEU A 18 -2.17 15.07 12.32
C LEU A 18 -1.63 15.18 10.91
N TRP A 19 -2.41 15.74 10.00
CA TRP A 19 -1.93 16.11 8.68
C TRP A 19 -2.20 17.58 8.41
N TYR A 20 -1.28 18.23 7.72
CA TYR A 20 -1.37 19.63 7.35
C TYR A 20 -1.49 19.70 5.83
N SER A 21 -2.65 20.15 5.35
CA SER A 21 -2.91 20.40 3.93
C SER A 21 -2.33 21.73 3.47
N ASP A 22 -2.27 22.72 4.37
CA ASP A 22 -1.56 24.00 4.22
C ASP A 22 -1.28 24.61 5.63
N GLU A 23 -0.71 25.82 5.70
CA GLU A 23 -0.39 26.51 6.96
C GLU A 23 -1.62 26.79 7.86
N HIS A 24 -2.83 26.67 7.33
CA HIS A 24 -4.08 26.98 8.01
C HIS A 24 -5.06 25.79 8.05
N LYS A 25 -4.90 24.79 7.19
CA LYS A 25 -5.73 23.59 7.11
C LYS A 25 -4.99 22.38 7.63
N HIS A 26 -5.49 21.85 8.73
CA HIS A 26 -5.03 20.59 9.29
C HIS A 26 -6.21 19.68 9.58
N GLY A 27 -5.97 18.38 9.51
CA GLY A 27 -6.88 17.36 10.00
C GLY A 27 -6.24 16.59 11.15
N PHE A 28 -7.10 16.02 11.99
CA PHE A 28 -6.72 15.16 13.09
C PHE A 28 -7.52 13.86 12.99
N ARG A 29 -6.83 12.74 13.18
CA ARG A 29 -7.45 11.45 13.34
C ARG A 29 -6.76 10.68 14.45
N ARG A 30 -7.57 10.15 15.36
CA ARG A 30 -7.16 9.09 16.28
C ARG A 30 -7.54 7.77 15.65
N SER A 31 -6.55 6.92 15.41
CA SER A 31 -6.77 5.53 15.05
C SER A 31 -6.54 4.65 16.26
N GLY A 32 -7.25 3.52 16.31
CA GLY A 32 -7.04 2.44 17.26
C GLY A 32 -5.62 1.89 17.24
N GLN A 33 -5.38 0.80 17.99
CA GLN A 33 -4.06 0.18 18.04
C GLN A 33 -3.58 -0.18 16.64
N ILE A 34 -2.30 0.03 16.33
CA ILE A 34 -1.71 -0.28 15.00
C ILE A 34 -2.03 -1.73 14.57
N GLY A 35 -2.15 -2.64 15.54
CA GLY A 35 -2.59 -4.02 15.30
C GLY A 35 -3.99 -4.16 14.70
N GLU A 36 -4.94 -3.28 15.03
CA GLU A 36 -6.30 -3.30 14.46
C GLU A 36 -6.28 -2.94 12.97
N GLY A 37 -5.41 -2.02 12.56
CA GLY A 37 -5.21 -1.70 11.13
C GLY A 37 -4.65 -2.90 10.36
N LEU A 38 -3.68 -3.63 10.93
CA LEU A 38 -3.13 -4.82 10.30
C LEU A 38 -4.16 -5.96 10.20
N VAL A 39 -4.92 -6.20 11.27
CA VAL A 39 -5.96 -7.24 11.30
C VAL A 39 -7.07 -6.89 10.30
N SER A 40 -7.58 -5.66 10.33
CA SER A 40 -8.63 -5.22 9.38
C SER A 40 -8.14 -5.23 7.92
N PHE A 41 -6.87 -4.93 7.65
CA PHE A 41 -6.28 -5.13 6.33
C PHE A 41 -6.29 -6.62 5.92
N CYS A 42 -5.92 -7.51 6.83
CA CYS A 42 -5.91 -8.95 6.57
C CYS A 42 -7.31 -9.54 6.35
N GLU A 43 -8.35 -8.92 6.92
CA GLU A 43 -9.76 -9.31 6.78
C GLU A 43 -10.48 -8.60 5.62
N LEU A 44 -9.81 -7.65 4.95
CA LEU A 44 -10.38 -6.85 3.88
C LEU A 44 -10.71 -7.70 2.65
N ASP A 45 -11.94 -7.57 2.15
CA ASP A 45 -12.32 -8.17 0.86
C ASP A 45 -11.69 -7.39 -0.31
N LEU A 46 -10.71 -8.01 -0.96
CA LEU A 46 -10.01 -7.48 -2.13
C LEU A 46 -10.56 -7.97 -3.47
N THR A 47 -11.64 -8.76 -3.50
CA THR A 47 -12.17 -9.37 -4.74
C THR A 47 -12.40 -8.33 -5.84
N ALA A 48 -13.02 -7.19 -5.50
CA ALA A 48 -13.27 -6.12 -6.45
C ALA A 48 -11.97 -5.46 -6.99
N LEU A 49 -10.94 -5.37 -6.16
CA LEU A 49 -9.63 -4.85 -6.57
C LEU A 49 -8.94 -5.84 -7.52
N GLU A 50 -8.96 -7.13 -7.19
CA GLU A 50 -8.37 -8.19 -8.02
C GLU A 50 -9.05 -8.28 -9.39
N ASP A 51 -10.37 -8.16 -9.45
CA ASP A 51 -11.10 -8.16 -10.71
C ASP A 51 -10.74 -6.93 -11.56
N LYS A 52 -10.55 -5.77 -10.93
CA LYS A 52 -10.09 -4.56 -11.62
C LYS A 52 -8.65 -4.69 -12.13
N ILE A 53 -7.77 -5.32 -11.38
CA ILE A 53 -6.39 -5.63 -11.79
C ILE A 53 -6.41 -6.55 -13.02
N LYS A 54 -7.24 -7.60 -13.03
CA LYS A 54 -7.38 -8.50 -14.19
C LYS A 54 -7.92 -7.77 -15.42
N GLU A 55 -8.89 -6.88 -15.25
CA GLU A 55 -9.42 -6.04 -16.34
C GLU A 55 -8.31 -5.16 -16.93
N LEU A 56 -7.54 -4.48 -16.08
CA LEU A 56 -6.42 -3.63 -16.47
C LEU A 56 -5.31 -4.42 -17.20
N ALA A 57 -5.00 -5.64 -16.76
CA ALA A 57 -4.00 -6.51 -17.40
C ALA A 57 -4.38 -6.89 -18.84
N GLY A 58 -5.67 -6.87 -19.18
CA GLY A 58 -6.16 -7.15 -20.53
C GLY A 58 -5.99 -5.98 -21.52
N ILE A 59 -5.65 -4.78 -21.03
CA ILE A 59 -5.54 -3.58 -21.85
C ILE A 59 -4.07 -3.39 -22.29
N PRO A 60 -3.78 -3.25 -23.59
CA PRO A 60 -2.42 -3.01 -24.05
C PRO A 60 -1.83 -1.70 -23.51
N LEU A 61 -0.68 -1.81 -22.84
CA LEU A 61 0.10 -0.67 -22.36
C LEU A 61 0.75 0.07 -23.54
N THR A 62 0.07 1.11 -24.02
CA THR A 62 0.49 1.92 -25.17
C THR A 62 0.22 3.39 -24.90
N SER A 63 0.95 4.30 -25.57
CA SER A 63 0.77 5.74 -25.43
C SER A 63 -0.68 6.19 -25.70
N LEU A 64 -1.39 5.50 -26.61
CA LEU A 64 -2.80 5.76 -26.92
C LEU A 64 -3.73 5.52 -25.73
N ASN A 65 -3.42 4.50 -24.93
CA ASN A 65 -4.23 4.08 -23.78
C ASN A 65 -3.78 4.73 -22.46
N TYR A 66 -2.75 5.59 -22.48
CA TYR A 66 -2.08 6.08 -21.28
C TYR A 66 -3.04 6.74 -20.28
N ASP A 67 -3.80 7.76 -20.71
CA ASP A 67 -4.68 8.51 -19.81
C ASP A 67 -5.81 7.63 -19.27
N MET A 68 -6.34 6.73 -20.11
CA MET A 68 -7.38 5.78 -19.70
C MET A 68 -6.84 4.81 -18.63
N LEU A 69 -5.70 4.17 -18.89
CA LEU A 69 -5.06 3.26 -17.94
C LEU A 69 -4.69 3.95 -16.63
N ARG A 70 -4.14 5.16 -16.72
CA ARG A 70 -3.83 5.98 -15.54
C ARG A 70 -5.08 6.21 -14.70
N ASN A 71 -6.18 6.63 -15.31
CA ASN A 71 -7.43 6.85 -14.58
C ASN A 71 -7.96 5.55 -13.97
N CYS A 72 -7.98 4.46 -14.74
CA CYS A 72 -8.45 3.16 -14.23
C CYS A 72 -7.60 2.60 -13.08
N ILE A 73 -6.30 2.93 -13.02
CA ILE A 73 -5.42 2.62 -11.88
C ILE A 73 -5.85 3.38 -10.63
N PHE A 74 -6.18 4.67 -10.75
CA PHE A 74 -6.69 5.44 -9.61
C PHE A 74 -8.11 5.01 -9.21
N ASP A 75 -8.96 4.66 -10.19
CA ASP A 75 -10.28 4.09 -9.91
C ASP A 75 -10.16 2.77 -9.12
N ALA A 76 -9.17 1.93 -9.45
CA ALA A 76 -8.87 0.72 -8.69
C ALA A 76 -8.46 1.06 -7.25
N ALA A 77 -7.64 2.09 -7.05
CA ALA A 77 -7.27 2.55 -5.71
C ALA A 77 -8.48 3.08 -4.93
N GLU A 78 -9.42 3.79 -5.60
CA GLU A 78 -10.65 4.28 -4.97
C GLU A 78 -11.56 3.15 -4.44
N LEU A 79 -11.43 1.91 -4.90
CA LEU A 79 -12.17 0.77 -4.35
C LEU A 79 -11.84 0.47 -2.87
N LEU A 80 -10.70 0.97 -2.38
CA LEU A 80 -10.24 0.83 -0.99
C LEU A 80 -10.66 2.02 -0.12
N LYS A 81 -11.10 3.12 -0.75
CA LYS A 81 -11.60 4.31 -0.07
C LYS A 81 -12.81 3.94 0.78
N ASP A 82 -12.85 4.47 2.00
CA ASP A 82 -13.88 4.19 3.01
C ASP A 82 -13.96 2.72 3.49
N LYS A 83 -13.17 1.80 2.91
CA LYS A 83 -13.04 0.40 3.38
C LYS A 83 -11.82 0.20 4.27
N HIS A 84 -10.67 0.71 3.83
CA HIS A 84 -9.43 0.59 4.60
C HIS A 84 -8.46 1.74 4.30
N ASP A 85 -8.50 2.76 5.16
CA ASP A 85 -7.81 4.02 4.90
C ASP A 85 -6.30 3.88 4.77
N TYR A 86 -5.65 3.02 5.56
CA TYR A 86 -4.19 2.82 5.43
C TYR A 86 -3.82 2.24 4.07
N ALA A 87 -4.60 1.29 3.56
CA ALA A 87 -4.33 0.67 2.27
C ALA A 87 -4.58 1.68 1.14
N PHE A 88 -5.67 2.46 1.25
CA PHE A 88 -5.95 3.55 0.33
C PHE A 88 -4.83 4.60 0.32
N PHE A 89 -4.41 5.11 1.49
CA PHE A 89 -3.36 6.13 1.58
C PHE A 89 -2.00 5.61 1.11
N PHE A 90 -1.63 4.39 1.47
CA PHE A 90 -0.41 3.74 0.98
C PHE A 90 -0.40 3.68 -0.54
N LEU A 91 -1.48 3.15 -1.13
CA LEU A 91 -1.58 2.95 -2.57
C LEU A 91 -1.58 4.29 -3.32
N VAL A 92 -2.43 5.24 -2.93
CA VAL A 92 -2.48 6.56 -3.57
C VAL A 92 -1.16 7.33 -3.40
N GLY A 93 -0.50 7.20 -2.24
CA GLY A 93 0.82 7.78 -2.01
C GLY A 93 1.88 7.21 -2.95
N ALA A 94 1.96 5.87 -3.04
CA ALA A 94 2.90 5.18 -3.91
C ALA A 94 2.68 5.54 -5.40
N LEU A 95 1.43 5.53 -5.87
CA LEU A 95 1.07 5.89 -7.25
C LEU A 95 1.48 7.33 -7.59
N ASN A 96 1.20 8.28 -6.69
CA ASN A 96 1.59 9.68 -6.90
C ASN A 96 3.10 9.87 -6.90
N ASN A 97 3.83 9.15 -6.04
CA ASN A 97 5.30 9.22 -6.01
C ASN A 97 5.91 8.74 -7.33
N ILE A 98 5.40 7.64 -7.89
CA ILE A 98 5.85 7.12 -9.20
C ILE A 98 5.60 8.17 -10.29
N LEU A 99 4.37 8.69 -10.38
CA LEU A 99 3.99 9.64 -11.43
C LEU A 99 4.63 11.03 -11.28
N ALA A 100 5.05 11.40 -10.06
CA ALA A 100 5.78 12.64 -9.80
C ALA A 100 7.27 12.56 -10.16
N THR A 101 7.78 11.37 -10.50
CA THR A 101 9.18 11.19 -10.88
C THR A 101 9.48 12.01 -12.14
N PRO A 102 10.50 12.89 -12.13
CA PRO A 102 10.82 13.74 -13.27
C PRO A 102 11.21 12.91 -14.50
N VAL A 103 10.68 13.28 -15.66
CA VAL A 103 11.12 12.76 -16.97
C VAL A 103 12.00 13.82 -17.62
N TYR A 104 13.26 13.50 -17.89
CA TYR A 104 14.21 14.46 -18.46
C TYR A 104 14.07 14.52 -19.98
N PHE A 105 14.29 15.70 -20.57
CA PHE A 105 14.18 15.93 -22.02
C PHE A 105 15.12 15.08 -22.89
N GLN A 106 16.16 14.48 -22.29
CA GLN A 106 17.10 13.60 -22.98
C GLN A 106 16.58 12.15 -23.08
N ASP A 107 15.54 11.80 -22.32
CA ASP A 107 14.90 10.50 -22.38
C ASP A 107 13.83 10.45 -23.48
N ASP A 108 13.52 9.24 -23.94
CA ASP A 108 12.27 8.99 -24.65
C ASP A 108 11.10 9.16 -23.67
N ILE A 109 10.45 10.32 -23.75
CA ILE A 109 9.38 10.74 -22.83
C ILE A 109 8.22 9.74 -22.84
N GLU A 110 7.91 9.16 -24.00
CA GLU A 110 6.81 8.19 -24.10
C GLU A 110 7.18 6.87 -23.43
N ALA A 111 8.38 6.34 -23.72
CA ALA A 111 8.87 5.13 -23.08
C ALA A 111 8.89 5.27 -21.54
N ARG A 112 9.38 6.41 -21.02
CA ARG A 112 9.41 6.68 -19.57
C ARG A 112 8.03 6.76 -18.94
N ARG A 113 7.06 7.37 -19.61
CA ARG A 113 5.68 7.41 -19.11
C ARG A 113 5.07 6.03 -19.04
N LEU A 114 5.33 5.17 -20.03
CA LEU A 114 4.86 3.79 -20.01
C LEU A 114 5.55 2.97 -18.91
N GLU A 115 6.85 3.17 -18.66
CA GLU A 115 7.57 2.56 -17.53
C GLU A 115 6.98 2.96 -16.17
N GLN A 116 6.66 4.25 -15.99
CA GLN A 116 5.99 4.74 -14.78
C GLN A 116 4.62 4.08 -14.60
N LEU A 117 3.84 3.99 -15.68
CA LEU A 117 2.51 3.38 -15.65
C LEU A 117 2.58 1.87 -15.36
N GLN A 118 3.59 1.18 -15.89
CA GLN A 118 3.88 -0.21 -15.57
C GLN A 118 4.23 -0.39 -14.09
N SER A 119 5.01 0.55 -13.53
CA SER A 119 5.36 0.54 -12.11
C SER A 119 4.13 0.79 -11.22
N CYS A 120 3.22 1.69 -11.64
CA CYS A 120 1.93 1.88 -10.98
C CYS A 120 1.08 0.60 -10.97
N PHE A 121 1.09 -0.15 -12.08
CA PHE A 121 0.39 -1.42 -12.16
C PHE A 121 0.99 -2.47 -11.22
N ALA A 122 2.32 -2.58 -11.16
CA ALA A 122 2.99 -3.48 -10.23
C ALA A 122 2.65 -3.17 -8.76
N ILE A 123 2.54 -1.90 -8.38
CA ILE A 123 2.11 -1.51 -7.03
C ILE A 123 0.68 -1.93 -6.71
N LEU A 124 -0.24 -1.91 -7.69
CA LEU A 124 -1.59 -2.44 -7.50
C LEU A 124 -1.58 -3.96 -7.24
N GLU A 125 -0.78 -4.71 -8.02
CA GLU A 125 -0.62 -6.17 -7.88
C GLU A 125 0.06 -6.56 -6.55
N ASP A 126 0.88 -5.68 -5.99
CA ASP A 126 1.53 -5.89 -4.71
C ASP A 126 0.54 -5.84 -3.53
N VAL A 127 -0.65 -5.21 -3.66
CA VAL A 127 -1.61 -5.09 -2.54
C VAL A 127 -2.18 -6.44 -2.08
N PRO A 128 -2.75 -7.31 -2.96
CA PRO A 128 -3.15 -8.66 -2.57
C PRO A 128 -1.97 -9.49 -2.04
N THR A 129 -0.81 -9.38 -2.68
CA THR A 129 0.41 -10.09 -2.25
C THR A 129 0.80 -9.70 -0.81
N LEU A 130 0.75 -8.41 -0.49
CA LEU A 130 1.00 -7.90 0.87
C LEU A 130 -0.02 -8.42 1.87
N GLN A 131 -1.29 -8.52 1.48
CA GLN A 131 -2.33 -9.09 2.34
C GLN A 131 -2.03 -10.55 2.69
N GLU A 132 -1.66 -11.37 1.71
CA GLU A 132 -1.28 -12.78 1.94
C GLU A 132 -0.09 -12.91 2.88
N ILE A 133 0.95 -12.09 2.68
CA ILE A 133 2.15 -12.07 3.52
C ILE A 133 1.79 -11.70 4.97
N PHE A 134 0.95 -10.68 5.16
CA PHE A 134 0.55 -10.26 6.51
C PHE A 134 -0.40 -11.25 7.17
N GLN A 135 -1.32 -11.88 6.44
CA GLN A 135 -2.13 -12.99 6.95
C GLN A 135 -1.25 -14.15 7.43
N TYR A 136 -0.21 -14.49 6.67
CA TYR A 136 0.79 -15.47 7.10
C TYR A 136 1.49 -15.01 8.37
N ALA A 137 1.96 -13.76 8.42
CA ALA A 137 2.66 -13.20 9.57
C ALA A 137 1.80 -13.25 10.85
N LEU A 138 0.52 -12.92 10.77
CA LEU A 138 -0.41 -13.01 11.90
C LEU A 138 -0.50 -14.44 12.43
N ARG A 139 -0.69 -15.42 11.53
CA ARG A 139 -0.78 -16.84 11.91
C ARG A 139 0.54 -17.43 12.40
N PHE A 140 1.67 -16.98 11.86
CA PHE A 140 2.97 -17.55 12.21
C PHE A 140 3.53 -16.93 13.51
N CYS A 141 3.40 -15.61 13.66
CA CYS A 141 4.05 -14.89 14.74
C CYS A 141 3.16 -14.71 15.98
N LEU A 142 1.83 -14.60 15.79
CA LEU A 142 0.90 -14.21 16.87
C LEU A 142 -0.03 -15.34 17.34
N ASP A 143 -0.21 -16.40 16.55
CA ASP A 143 -0.94 -17.59 17.00
C ASP A 143 -0.16 -18.30 18.10
N LYS A 144 -0.72 -18.42 19.30
CA LYS A 144 -0.05 -19.02 20.46
C LYS A 144 0.04 -20.54 20.39
N ASP A 145 -0.81 -21.15 19.57
CA ASP A 145 -0.85 -22.61 19.40
C ASP A 145 0.13 -23.05 18.29
N ASN A 146 0.57 -22.12 17.45
CA ASN A 146 1.52 -22.37 16.38
C ASN A 146 2.97 -22.25 16.88
N LEU A 147 3.74 -23.35 16.82
CA LEU A 147 5.12 -23.42 17.32
C LEU A 147 5.23 -22.92 18.76
N SER A 148 4.41 -23.47 19.66
CA SER A 148 4.31 -23.07 21.06
C SER A 148 5.62 -23.25 21.84
N ASP A 149 6.55 -24.04 21.32
CA ASP A 149 7.90 -24.24 21.83
C ASP A 149 8.86 -23.08 21.51
N ARG A 150 8.48 -22.18 20.60
CA ARG A 150 9.30 -21.05 20.15
C ARG A 150 8.79 -19.71 20.68
N SER A 151 9.73 -18.84 21.02
CA SER A 151 9.42 -17.46 21.40
C SER A 151 8.83 -16.67 20.21
N ALA A 152 8.08 -15.60 20.51
CA ALA A 152 7.58 -14.69 19.48
C ALA A 152 8.72 -14.07 18.64
N SER A 153 9.87 -13.79 19.25
CA SER A 153 11.07 -13.30 18.56
C SER A 153 11.64 -14.30 17.56
N GLU A 154 11.71 -15.59 17.89
CA GLU A 154 12.20 -16.61 16.96
C GLU A 154 11.25 -16.81 15.78
N ARG A 155 9.94 -16.73 16.03
CA ARG A 155 8.92 -16.78 14.98
C ARG A 155 8.99 -15.55 14.07
N LEU A 156 9.23 -14.35 14.62
CA LEU A 156 9.46 -13.15 13.81
C LEU A 156 10.70 -13.29 12.91
N VAL A 157 11.81 -13.83 13.44
CA VAL A 157 13.02 -14.10 12.63
C VAL A 157 12.70 -15.10 11.51
N GLY A 158 11.98 -16.19 11.82
CA GLY A 158 11.56 -17.17 10.82
C GLY A 158 10.69 -16.56 9.71
N PHE A 159 9.78 -15.64 10.06
CA PHE A 159 9.00 -14.88 9.07
C PHE A 159 9.89 -14.06 8.13
N TYR A 160 10.88 -13.33 8.64
CA TYR A 160 11.81 -12.57 7.78
C TYR A 160 12.68 -13.47 6.89
N PHE A 161 13.03 -14.68 7.35
CA PHE A 161 13.69 -15.67 6.50
C PHE A 161 12.79 -16.19 5.37
N GLN A 162 11.49 -16.34 5.63
CA GLN A 162 10.51 -16.76 4.62
C GLN A 162 10.24 -15.66 3.58
N PHE A 163 10.26 -14.40 4.00
CA PHE A 163 10.01 -13.24 3.14
C PHE A 163 11.20 -12.25 3.15
N PRO A 164 12.37 -12.65 2.62
CA PRO A 164 13.58 -11.83 2.66
C PRO A 164 13.45 -10.54 1.85
N ASN A 165 12.54 -10.52 0.88
CA ASN A 165 12.29 -9.37 0.01
C ASN A 165 11.16 -8.47 0.50
N LEU A 166 10.72 -8.58 1.76
CA LEU A 166 9.64 -7.73 2.30
C LEU A 166 9.97 -6.22 2.20
N SER A 167 11.26 -5.87 2.25
CA SER A 167 11.74 -4.50 2.05
C SER A 167 11.46 -3.93 0.65
N LYS A 168 11.11 -4.76 -0.35
CA LYS A 168 10.73 -4.24 -1.68
C LYS A 168 9.44 -3.43 -1.65
N PHE A 169 8.59 -3.65 -0.65
CA PHE A 169 7.29 -2.99 -0.50
C PHE A 169 7.36 -1.71 0.33
N THR A 170 8.53 -1.37 0.89
CA THR A 170 8.73 -0.09 1.59
C THR A 170 9.04 0.98 0.55
N VAL A 171 8.12 1.94 0.39
CA VAL A 171 8.23 3.12 -0.47
C VAL A 171 9.08 4.19 0.20
#